data_AF-A0A2V8XPH2-F1
#
_entry.id   AF-A0A2V8XPH2-F1
#
_cell.length_a   1.000
_cell.length_b   1.000
_cell.length_c   1.000
_cell.angle_alpha   90.00
_cell.angle_beta   90.00
_cell.angle_gamma   90.00
#
_symmetry.space_group_name_H-M   'P 1'
#
loop_
_entity.id
_entity.type
_entity.pdbx_description
1 polymer ?
#
loop_
_entity_poly.entity_id
_entity_poly.type
_entity_poly.pdbx_seq_one_letter_code
_entity_poly.pdbx_strand_id
1 'polypeptide(L)'
;MPALDDYITDVLLRDLVGHDRRPVSFLVYLWLAAEHARRGATVQISYQELAENIGISKSSVQAAVSWLCRRKLLATFKENVTAVPRYTVLTPWKASARPKSARAH
;
A
#
# COMPACT_ATOMS: atom_id res chain seq x y z
N MET A 1 18.85 8.90 9.07
CA MET A 1 17.47 8.42 9.31
C MET A 1 16.89 7.96 7.98
N PRO A 2 16.11 6.86 7.91
CA PRO A 2 15.48 6.45 6.65
C PRO A 2 14.57 7.57 6.14
N ALA A 3 14.63 7.87 4.84
CA ALA A 3 13.77 8.87 4.23
C ALA A 3 12.35 8.28 4.09
N LEU A 4 11.43 8.72 4.95
CA LEU A 4 10.00 8.38 4.90
C LEU A 4 9.22 9.65 4.56
N ASP A 5 8.24 9.55 3.68
CA ASP A 5 7.34 10.67 3.34
C ASP A 5 6.52 11.07 4.57
N ASP A 6 6.53 12.36 4.95
CA ASP A 6 5.83 12.89 6.13
C ASP A 6 4.34 12.54 6.13
N TYR A 7 3.72 12.41 4.96
CA TYR A 7 2.31 11.99 4.87
C TYR A 7 2.10 10.60 5.49
N ILE A 8 3.08 9.70 5.39
CA ILE A 8 2.99 8.34 5.92
C ILE A 8 2.91 8.37 7.44
N THR A 9 3.71 9.21 8.10
CA THR A 9 3.78 9.29 9.57
C THR A 9 2.67 10.13 10.16
N ASP A 10 2.31 11.23 9.49
CA ASP A 10 1.46 12.26 10.11
C ASP A 10 -0.02 12.03 9.84
N VAL A 11 -0.33 11.46 8.67
CA VAL A 11 -1.69 11.25 8.17
C VAL A 11 -1.99 9.76 8.04
N LEU A 12 -1.25 9.03 7.21
CA LEU A 12 -1.60 7.64 6.87
C LEU A 12 -1.57 6.72 8.09
N LEU A 13 -0.57 6.87 8.95
CA LEU A 13 -0.48 6.13 10.21
C LEU A 13 -1.71 6.39 11.09
N ARG A 14 -2.08 7.65 11.27
CA ARG A 14 -3.23 8.06 12.09
C ARG A 14 -4.55 7.55 11.50
N ASP A 15 -4.70 7.61 10.18
CA ASP A 15 -5.89 7.14 9.49
C ASP A 15 -6.03 5.62 9.61
N LEU A 16 -4.98 4.85 9.27
CA LEU A 16 -5.09 3.40 9.28
C LEU A 16 -5.06 2.80 10.69
N VAL A 17 -4.27 3.34 11.62
CA VAL A 17 -4.17 2.79 12.98
C VAL A 17 -5.23 3.36 13.91
N GLY A 18 -5.42 4.69 13.88
CA GLY A 18 -6.31 5.39 14.80
C GLY A 18 -7.76 5.39 14.32
N HIS A 19 -8.02 5.98 13.16
CA HIS A 19 -9.37 6.14 12.62
C HIS A 19 -9.98 4.78 12.23
N ASP A 20 -9.28 4.03 11.39
CA ASP A 20 -9.80 2.78 10.83
C ASP A 20 -9.71 1.61 11.79
N ARG A 21 -8.83 1.73 12.80
CA ARG A 21 -8.47 0.66 13.74
C ARG A 21 -7.93 -0.58 12.99
N ARG A 22 -7.10 -0.35 11.97
CA ARG A 22 -6.48 -1.36 11.09
C ARG A 22 -4.95 -1.26 11.06
N PRO A 23 -4.25 -1.50 12.18
CA PRO A 23 -2.78 -1.43 12.21
C PRO A 23 -2.10 -2.39 11.23
N VAL A 24 -2.67 -3.57 11.00
CA VAL A 24 -2.15 -4.52 10.01
C VAL A 24 -2.18 -3.95 8.58
N SER A 25 -3.18 -3.14 8.24
CA SER A 25 -3.23 -2.49 6.93
C SER A 25 -2.08 -1.50 6.75
N PHE A 26 -1.70 -0.79 7.82
CA PHE A 26 -0.53 0.08 7.79
C PHE A 26 0.77 -0.71 7.56
N LEU A 27 0.96 -1.83 8.28
CA LEU A 27 2.15 -2.68 8.11
C LEU A 27 2.26 -3.25 6.69
N VAL A 28 1.15 -3.77 6.14
CA VAL A 28 1.10 -4.31 4.78
C VAL A 28 1.41 -3.21 3.75
N TYR A 29 0.83 -2.02 3.91
CA TYR A 29 1.11 -0.90 3.02
C TYR A 29 2.59 -0.50 3.07
N LEU A 30 3.15 -0.33 4.27
CA LEU A 30 4.53 0.10 4.46
C LEU A 30 5.52 -0.89 3.86
N TRP A 31 5.31 -2.19 4.09
CA TRP A 31 6.17 -3.23 3.53
C TRP A 31 6.12 -3.25 2.00
N LEU A 32 4.92 -3.24 1.42
CA LEU A 32 4.76 -3.20 -0.04
C LEU A 32 5.34 -1.92 -0.64
N ALA A 33 5.22 -0.77 0.03
CA ALA A 33 5.78 0.51 -0.42
C ALA A 33 7.31 0.46 -0.46
N ALA A 34 7.93 -0.08 0.60
CA ALA A 34 9.37 -0.27 0.66
C ALA A 34 9.86 -1.24 -0.43
N GLU A 35 9.15 -2.34 -0.64
CA GLU A 35 9.50 -3.33 -1.66
C GLU A 35 9.33 -2.80 -3.08
N HIS A 36 8.25 -2.05 -3.34
CA HIS A 36 8.03 -1.36 -4.60
C HIS A 36 9.14 -0.35 -4.89
N ALA A 37 9.58 0.42 -3.89
CA ALA A 37 10.68 1.37 -4.02
C ALA A 37 12.02 0.66 -4.29
N ARG A 38 12.29 -0.47 -3.65
CA ARG A 38 13.51 -1.27 -3.88
C ARG A 38 13.58 -1.85 -5.30
N ARG A 39 12.45 -2.33 -5.83
CA ARG A 39 12.39 -2.98 -7.15
C ARG A 39 12.20 -2.00 -8.30
N GLY A 40 11.62 -0.83 -8.04
CA GLY A 40 11.19 0.10 -9.09
C GLY A 40 10.01 -0.42 -9.95
N ALA A 41 9.30 -1.45 -9.50
CA ALA A 41 8.23 -2.12 -10.24
C ALA A 41 7.16 -2.72 -9.31
N THR A 42 6.04 -3.16 -9.90
CA THR A 42 4.95 -3.83 -9.16
C THR A 42 5.45 -5.07 -8.42
N VAL A 43 4.92 -5.30 -7.23
CA VAL A 43 5.33 -6.44 -6.39
C VAL A 43 4.43 -7.64 -6.67
N GLN A 44 4.97 -8.72 -7.23
CA GLN A 44 4.28 -9.99 -7.38
C GLN A 44 4.64 -10.91 -6.20
N ILE A 45 3.69 -11.16 -5.29
CA ILE A 45 3.90 -11.96 -4.08
C ILE A 45 2.59 -12.62 -3.63
N SER A 46 2.63 -13.83 -3.10
CA SER A 46 1.44 -14.49 -2.56
C SER A 46 1.03 -13.89 -1.21
N TYR A 47 -0.22 -14.11 -0.78
CA TYR A 47 -0.64 -13.71 0.58
C TYR A 47 0.13 -14.45 1.68
N GLN A 48 0.59 -15.68 1.39
CA GLN A 48 1.33 -16.49 2.35
C GLN A 48 2.74 -15.94 2.55
N GLU A 49 3.48 -15.71 1.47
CA GLU A 49 4.82 -15.11 1.54
C GLU A 49 4.76 -13.70 2.14
N LEU A 50 3.75 -12.90 1.81
CA LEU A 50 3.57 -11.57 2.42
C LEU A 50 3.32 -11.66 3.94
N ALA A 51 2.58 -12.67 4.38
CA ALA A 51 2.32 -12.93 5.79
C ALA A 51 3.61 -13.30 6.53
N GLU A 52 4.43 -14.17 5.94
CA GLU A 52 5.74 -14.59 6.47
C GLU A 52 6.73 -13.42 6.55
N ASN A 53 6.81 -12.59 5.50
CA ASN A 53 7.71 -11.44 5.45
C ASN A 53 7.36 -10.36 6.49
N ILE A 54 6.08 -10.24 6.87
CA ILE A 54 5.62 -9.26 7.85
C ILE A 54 5.53 -9.86 9.27
N GLY A 55 5.37 -11.18 9.40
CA GLY A 55 5.17 -11.86 10.68
C GLY A 55 3.73 -11.82 11.20
N ILE A 56 2.74 -11.92 10.30
CA ILE A 56 1.31 -11.89 10.63
C ILE A 56 0.57 -13.07 10.01
N SER A 57 -0.72 -13.27 10.31
CA SER A 57 -1.48 -14.35 9.68
C SER A 57 -1.87 -14.01 8.23
N LYS A 58 -1.98 -15.04 7.38
CA LYS A 58 -2.48 -14.93 6.00
C LYS A 58 -3.86 -14.26 5.92
N SER A 59 -4.78 -14.61 6.82
CA SER A 59 -6.12 -13.99 6.88
C SER A 59 -6.06 -12.50 7.20
N SER A 60 -5.12 -12.08 8.06
CA SER A 60 -4.89 -10.67 8.38
C SER A 60 -4.34 -9.91 7.18
N VAL A 61 -3.43 -10.51 6.40
CA VAL A 61 -2.96 -9.97 5.12
C VAL A 61 -4.12 -9.80 4.14
N GLN A 62 -4.96 -10.82 3.97
CA GLN A 62 -6.11 -10.77 3.05
C GLN A 62 -7.08 -9.64 3.42
N ALA A 63 -7.40 -9.50 4.71
CA ALA A 63 -8.25 -8.43 5.20
C ALA A 63 -7.61 -7.04 4.97
N ALA A 64 -6.31 -6.92 5.23
CA ALA A 64 -5.55 -5.68 5.02
C ALA A 64 -5.49 -5.29 3.53
N VAL A 65 -5.15 -6.21 2.63
CA VAL A 65 -5.12 -5.95 1.19
C VAL A 65 -6.49 -5.52 0.68
N SER A 66 -7.56 -6.19 1.10
CA SER A 66 -8.94 -5.81 0.75
C SER A 66 -9.27 -4.38 1.20
N TRP A 67 -8.89 -4.03 2.43
CA TRP A 67 -9.09 -2.70 2.98
C TRP A 67 -8.29 -1.62 2.23
N LEU A 68 -7.01 -1.86 1.95
CA LEU A 68 -6.14 -0.95 1.22
C LEU A 68 -6.63 -0.70 -0.21
N CYS A 69 -7.17 -1.73 -0.87
CA CYS A 69 -7.79 -1.58 -2.18
C CYS A 69 -9.03 -0.67 -2.12
N ARG A 70 -9.89 -0.86 -1.12
CA ARG A 70 -11.07 0.01 -0.90
C ARG A 70 -10.66 1.47 -0.63
N ARG A 71 -9.57 1.68 0.10
CA ARG A 71 -8.95 3.00 0.37
C ARG A 71 -8.22 3.60 -0.83
N LYS A 72 -8.08 2.87 -1.95
CA LYS A 72 -7.27 3.28 -3.11
C LYS A 72 -5.81 3.58 -2.75
N LEU A 73 -5.27 2.86 -1.77
CA LEU A 73 -3.85 2.89 -1.39
C LEU A 73 -3.08 1.74 -2.04
N LEU A 74 -3.80 0.75 -2.57
CA LEU A 74 -3.25 -0.39 -3.27
C LEU A 74 -4.12 -0.71 -4.48
N ALA A 75 -3.49 -0.97 -5.63
CA ALA A 75 -4.16 -1.62 -6.76
C ALA A 75 -3.67 -3.07 -6.85
N THR A 76 -4.60 -3.97 -7.14
CA THR A 76 -4.34 -5.40 -7.29
C THR A 76 -4.68 -5.85 -8.70
N PHE A 77 -3.80 -6.66 -9.28
CA PHE A 77 -4.05 -7.32 -10.55
C PHE A 77 -3.83 -8.82 -10.41
N LYS A 78 -4.74 -9.60 -10.98
CA LYS A 78 -4.64 -11.05 -11.12
C LYS A 78 -5.06 -11.44 -12.52
N GLU A 79 -4.22 -12.23 -13.18
CA GLU A 79 -4.52 -12.74 -14.52
C GLU A 79 -5.62 -13.81 -14.49
N ASN A 80 -5.65 -14.62 -13.44
CA ASN A 80 -6.68 -15.61 -13.16
C ASN A 80 -6.79 -15.85 -11.64
N VAL A 81 -7.74 -16.69 -11.21
CA VAL A 81 -8.06 -16.91 -9.78
C VAL A 81 -6.86 -17.49 -9.00
N THR A 82 -6.06 -18.34 -9.64
CA THR A 82 -4.92 -19.04 -9.02
C THR A 82 -3.59 -18.30 -9.20
N ALA A 83 -3.53 -17.28 -10.06
CA ALA A 83 -2.34 -16.49 -10.28
C ALA A 83 -1.90 -15.73 -9.02
N VAL A 84 -0.59 -15.64 -8.84
CA VAL A 84 0.01 -14.81 -7.80
C VAL A 84 -0.35 -13.35 -8.08
N PRO A 85 -0.99 -12.63 -7.15
CA PRO A 85 -1.38 -11.25 -7.37
C PRO A 85 -0.17 -10.33 -7.55
N ARG A 86 -0.35 -9.32 -8.41
CA ARG A 86 0.56 -8.18 -8.55
C ARG A 86 -0.03 -6.98 -7.82
N TYR A 87 0.81 -6.31 -7.04
CA TYR A 87 0.45 -5.17 -6.22
C TYR A 87 1.16 -3.91 -6.73
N THR A 88 0.37 -2.86 -6.92
CA THR A 88 0.88 -1.51 -7.16
C THR A 88 0.52 -0.64 -5.97
N VAL A 89 1.53 -0.02 -5.37
CA VAL A 89 1.33 0.91 -4.25
C VAL A 89 0.93 2.26 -4.79
N LEU A 90 -0.15 2.81 -4.27
CA LEU A 90 -0.68 4.10 -4.70
C LEU A 90 -0.37 5.15 -3.64
N THR A 91 0.09 6.33 -4.08
CA THR A 91 0.37 7.50 -3.24
C THR A 91 -0.53 8.65 -3.65
N PRO A 92 -1.86 8.58 -3.42
CA PRO A 92 -2.83 9.53 -3.96
C PRO A 92 -2.55 10.99 -3.57
N TRP A 93 -1.95 11.22 -2.39
CA TRP A 93 -1.56 12.56 -1.94
C TRP A 93 -0.49 13.22 -2.82
N LYS A 94 0.40 12.44 -3.46
CA LYS A 94 1.43 12.98 -4.36
C LYS A 94 0.84 13.48 -5.68
N ALA A 95 -0.25 12.87 -6.16
CA ALA A 95 -0.94 13.32 -7.36
C ALA A 95 -1.70 14.62 -7.12
N SER A 96 -2.32 14.77 -5.93
CA SER A 96 -3.04 15.98 -5.52
C SER A 96 -2.12 17.18 -5.28
N ALA A 97 -0.83 16.96 -5.03
CA ALA A 97 0.17 18.01 -4.83
C ALA A 97 0.62 18.69 -6.14
N ARG A 98 0.16 18.24 -7.32
CA ARG A 98 0.43 18.95 -8.58
C ARG A 98 -0.32 20.29 -8.59
N PRO A 99 0.37 21.45 -8.63
CA PRO A 99 -0.30 22.74 -8.70
C PRO A 99 -1.18 22.82 -9.97
N LYS A 100 -2.36 23.42 -9.86
CA LYS A 100 -3.29 23.70 -10.98
C LYS A 100 -2.75 24.76 -11.96
N SER A 101 -1.45 24.93 -12.16
CA SER A 101 -0.89 26.00 -13.00
C SER A 101 -0.64 25.63 -14.46
N ALA A 102 -0.99 24.42 -14.93
CA ALA A 102 -0.80 24.02 -16.33
C ALA A 102 -2.09 24.06 -17.18
N ARG A 103 -3.06 24.90 -16.82
CA ARG A 103 -4.19 25.25 -17.69
C ARG A 103 -4.36 26.77 -17.73
N ALA A 104 -3.51 27.43 -18.51
CA ALA A 104 -3.77 28.77 -19.01
C ALA A 104 -2.99 28.98 -20.32
N HIS A 105 -3.78 29.18 -21.39
CA HIS A 105 -3.48 29.66 -22.75
C HIS A 105 -2.56 28.86 -23.66
#